data_AF-A0A542YTS6-F1
#
_entry.id   AF-A0A542YTS6-F1
#
_cell.length_a   1.000
_cell.length_b   1.000
_cell.length_c   1.000
_cell.angle_alpha   90.00
_cell.angle_beta   90.00
_cell.angle_gamma   90.00
#
_symmetry.space_group_name_H-M   'P 1'
#
loop_
_entity.id
_entity.type
_entity.pdbx_description
1 polymer ?
#
loop_
_entity_poly.entity_id
_entity_poly.type
_entity_poly.pdbx_seq_one_letter_code
_entity_poly.pdbx_strand_id
1 'polypeptide(L)'
;MVRLIRAVRPWGGPLYDITVRDGVVTGVSEHADPAGEPAAGTTVLDGGGRLLLPSFADVHVHLDSTRLGLPFRPHTGAPGVWAMMLNDRAHWRDAEVPITERVATTVEMMIARGTTRMRSYAQVDVDCRLERLEAVLATRERYADRCQIEIVAFPQAGLLRERGSVEVLGAALEAGADVVGGIDPCSLDRDPRTHLRTVFDLAQQHQVPVDIHLHEPGDLGAFSTELVLEHTRAAGMRGRVTLAHAFALGQVDAATRSRLVEGLVEQDVAVTTVAPAGPKVLPLAELLAAGVRVGLGEDGQRDYWSPYGNADMLDRTWQLAFTGGLRADRMIERCLEVATLGGRAVLDPVAPRLPTDPTDLSHREVREGDSADFVLVDAETPTSAVMDRPAGRTVVHAGRVVADGGQLV
;
A
#
# COMPACT_ATOMS: atom_id res chain seq x y z
N MET A 1 13.09 -2.27 -23.25
CA MET A 1 11.89 -1.48 -22.90
C MET A 1 10.86 -1.68 -24.00
N VAL A 2 9.63 -1.94 -23.61
CA VAL A 2 8.48 -1.98 -24.52
C VAL A 2 8.29 -0.58 -25.08
N ARG A 3 8.10 -0.49 -26.39
CA ARG A 3 7.80 0.77 -27.08
C ARG A 3 6.35 0.86 -27.53
N LEU A 4 5.66 -0.27 -27.61
CA LEU A 4 4.27 -0.36 -28.02
C LEU A 4 3.59 -1.52 -27.29
N ILE A 5 2.50 -1.24 -26.58
CA ILE A 5 1.61 -2.24 -25.99
C ILE A 5 0.36 -2.29 -26.88
N ARG A 6 0.10 -3.40 -27.57
CA ARG A 6 -0.98 -3.50 -28.56
C ARG A 6 -2.21 -4.20 -28.04
N ALA A 7 -3.36 -3.90 -28.63
CA ALA A 7 -4.60 -4.64 -28.43
C ALA A 7 -4.93 -4.87 -26.95
N VAL A 8 -4.94 -3.80 -26.16
CA VAL A 8 -5.32 -3.85 -24.74
C VAL A 8 -6.64 -3.12 -24.48
N ARG A 9 -7.35 -3.49 -23.41
CA ARG A 9 -8.58 -2.82 -22.99
C ARG A 9 -8.34 -2.05 -21.69
N PRO A 10 -7.96 -0.76 -21.72
CA PRO A 10 -7.86 0.07 -20.52
C PRO A 10 -9.18 0.03 -19.72
N TRP A 11 -9.12 -0.44 -18.48
CA TRP A 11 -10.29 -0.59 -17.60
C TRP A 11 -11.50 -1.31 -18.22
N GLY A 12 -11.28 -2.18 -19.21
CA GLY A 12 -12.33 -2.98 -19.86
C GLY A 12 -13.06 -2.25 -20.98
N GLY A 13 -12.59 -1.07 -21.39
CA GLY A 13 -13.11 -0.32 -22.54
C GLY A 13 -12.76 -0.93 -23.90
N PRO A 14 -12.85 -0.14 -24.99
CA PRO A 14 -12.43 -0.54 -26.33
C PRO A 14 -10.95 -0.98 -26.40
N LEU A 15 -10.57 -1.61 -27.52
CA LEU A 15 -9.17 -1.97 -27.77
C LEU A 15 -8.36 -0.74 -28.17
N TYR A 16 -7.19 -0.59 -27.54
CA TYR A 16 -6.23 0.46 -27.80
C TYR A 16 -4.82 -0.10 -28.01
N ASP A 17 -4.01 0.67 -28.70
CA ASP A 17 -2.55 0.58 -28.76
C ASP A 17 -1.96 1.74 -27.96
N ILE A 18 -0.96 1.46 -27.12
CA ILE A 18 -0.29 2.43 -26.23
C ILE A 18 1.18 2.50 -26.58
N THR A 19 1.64 3.69 -26.97
CA THR A 19 3.04 3.97 -27.24
C THR A 19 3.75 4.43 -25.96
N VAL A 20 4.92 3.86 -25.70
CA VAL A 20 5.71 4.13 -24.50
C VAL A 20 7.13 4.57 -24.89
N ARG A 21 7.62 5.63 -24.25
CA ARG A 21 9.02 6.07 -24.34
C ARG A 21 9.50 6.46 -22.95
N ASP A 22 10.68 5.96 -22.58
CA ASP A 22 11.36 6.27 -21.32
C ASP A 22 10.48 6.11 -20.08
N GLY A 23 9.64 5.06 -20.09
CA GLY A 23 8.73 4.71 -19.01
C GLY A 23 7.47 5.58 -18.91
N VAL A 24 7.20 6.41 -19.92
CA VAL A 24 6.03 7.30 -19.98
C VAL A 24 5.20 6.99 -21.22
N VAL A 25 3.88 7.09 -21.09
CA VAL A 25 2.95 7.00 -22.22
C VAL A 25 3.09 8.23 -23.11
N THR A 26 3.31 8.03 -24.40
CA THR A 26 3.47 9.12 -25.39
C THR A 26 2.47 9.06 -26.53
N GLY A 27 1.49 8.16 -26.46
CA GLY A 27 0.41 8.09 -27.44
C GLY A 27 -0.55 6.97 -27.10
N VAL A 28 -1.84 7.23 -27.35
CA VAL A 28 -2.93 6.27 -27.18
C VAL A 28 -3.81 6.36 -28.42
N SER A 29 -4.01 5.24 -29.11
CA SER A 29 -4.79 5.18 -30.34
C SER A 29 -5.67 3.94 -30.37
N GLU A 30 -6.87 4.04 -30.93
CA GLU A 30 -7.74 2.87 -31.12
C GLU A 30 -7.01 1.77 -31.90
N HIS A 31 -7.20 0.52 -31.49
CA HIS A 31 -6.61 -0.62 -32.17
C HIS A 31 -7.36 -0.92 -33.48
N ALA A 32 -6.62 -1.05 -34.58
CA ALA A 32 -7.17 -1.43 -35.87
C ALA A 32 -6.97 -2.93 -36.12
N ASP A 33 -7.96 -3.59 -36.74
CA ASP A 33 -7.88 -4.97 -37.23
C ASP A 33 -8.17 -5.00 -38.75
N PRO A 34 -7.20 -5.35 -39.62
CA PRO A 34 -5.85 -5.79 -39.28
C PRO A 34 -4.96 -4.65 -38.80
N ALA A 35 -4.12 -4.94 -37.80
CA ALA A 35 -3.15 -3.98 -37.30
C ALA A 35 -2.04 -3.71 -38.32
N GLY A 36 -1.64 -2.46 -38.48
CA GLY A 36 -0.47 -2.10 -39.29
C GLY A 36 0.81 -2.71 -38.72
N GLU A 37 1.81 -2.97 -39.58
CA GLU A 37 3.11 -3.44 -39.12
C GLU A 37 3.80 -2.34 -38.28
N PRO A 38 4.32 -2.68 -37.08
CA PRO A 38 5.06 -1.74 -36.28
C PRO A 38 6.38 -1.39 -36.98
N ALA A 39 6.90 -0.19 -36.75
CA ALA A 39 8.18 0.21 -37.31
C ALA A 39 9.28 -0.80 -36.94
N ALA A 40 10.14 -1.13 -37.90
CA ALA A 40 11.20 -2.12 -37.72
C ALA A 40 12.03 -1.85 -36.45
N GLY A 41 12.25 -2.88 -35.63
CA GLY A 41 12.99 -2.80 -34.37
C GLY A 41 12.19 -2.27 -33.17
N THR A 42 10.88 -2.04 -33.30
CA THR A 42 10.00 -1.71 -32.17
C THR A 42 9.78 -2.94 -31.28
N THR A 43 10.12 -2.84 -30.00
CA THR A 43 9.74 -3.86 -29.01
C THR A 43 8.24 -3.75 -28.72
N VAL A 44 7.47 -4.75 -29.16
CA VAL A 44 6.03 -4.82 -29.01
C VAL A 44 5.66 -5.81 -27.90
N LEU A 45 4.79 -5.39 -27.00
CA LEU A 45 4.05 -6.27 -26.09
C LEU A 45 2.66 -6.47 -26.68
N ASP A 46 2.32 -7.70 -27.05
CA ASP A 46 0.96 -8.04 -27.46
C ASP A 46 0.07 -8.22 -26.23
N GLY A 47 -0.97 -7.38 -26.14
CA GLY A 47 -1.95 -7.43 -25.09
C GLY A 47 -2.95 -8.56 -25.23
N GLY A 48 -3.18 -9.08 -26.45
CA GLY A 48 -4.11 -10.17 -26.71
C GLY A 48 -5.56 -9.88 -26.29
N GLY A 49 -5.96 -8.61 -26.29
CA GLY A 49 -7.28 -8.17 -25.83
C GLY A 49 -7.46 -8.18 -24.31
N ARG A 50 -6.39 -8.37 -23.52
CA ARG A 50 -6.46 -8.40 -22.06
C ARG A 50 -6.83 -7.04 -21.47
N LEU A 51 -7.40 -7.09 -20.27
CA LEU A 51 -7.66 -5.92 -19.45
C LEU A 51 -6.33 -5.25 -19.11
N LEU A 52 -6.24 -3.94 -19.30
CA LEU A 52 -5.10 -3.14 -18.85
C LEU A 52 -5.52 -2.28 -17.66
N LEU A 53 -4.88 -2.51 -16.53
CA LEU A 53 -5.04 -1.71 -15.31
C LEU A 53 -3.72 -1.02 -14.98
N PRO A 54 -3.75 0.11 -14.26
CA PRO A 54 -2.56 0.57 -13.55
C PRO A 54 -2.03 -0.55 -12.66
N SER A 55 -0.72 -0.70 -12.54
CA SER A 55 -0.13 -1.64 -11.59
C SER A 55 -0.60 -1.33 -10.16
N PHE A 56 -0.63 -2.34 -9.30
CA PHE A 56 -1.06 -2.19 -7.92
C PHE A 56 -0.06 -1.39 -7.08
N ALA A 57 -0.60 -0.73 -6.06
CA ALA A 57 0.16 -0.08 -5.00
C ALA A 57 -0.25 -0.68 -3.64
N ASP A 58 0.66 -1.39 -3.00
CA ASP A 58 0.47 -1.88 -1.63
C ASP A 58 1.01 -0.86 -0.64
N VAL A 59 0.13 -0.05 -0.06
CA VAL A 59 0.54 1.11 0.75
C VAL A 59 0.64 0.81 2.24
N HIS A 60 0.53 -0.46 2.61
CA HIS A 60 0.63 -0.91 4.00
C HIS A 60 1.04 -2.38 4.02
N VAL A 61 2.34 -2.65 4.08
CA VAL A 61 2.89 -4.02 4.14
C VAL A 61 4.02 -4.12 5.16
N HIS A 62 4.17 -5.27 5.82
CA HIS A 62 5.36 -5.58 6.63
C HIS A 62 6.23 -6.59 5.89
N LEU A 63 7.17 -6.10 5.08
CA LEU A 63 8.11 -6.99 4.38
C LEU A 63 9.08 -7.66 5.37
N ASP A 64 9.37 -7.00 6.49
CA ASP A 64 10.34 -7.43 7.49
C ASP A 64 9.84 -8.52 8.45
N SER A 65 8.54 -8.81 8.48
CA SER A 65 7.95 -9.90 9.29
C SER A 65 7.55 -11.13 8.45
N THR A 66 7.53 -10.99 7.12
CA THR A 66 6.95 -11.97 6.19
C THR A 66 7.49 -13.39 6.36
N ARG A 67 6.60 -14.37 6.18
CA ARG A 67 6.95 -15.80 6.07
C ARG A 67 6.35 -16.43 4.81
N LEU A 68 6.04 -15.65 3.78
CA LEU A 68 5.68 -16.20 2.48
C LEU A 68 6.81 -17.08 1.95
N GLY A 69 6.44 -18.23 1.36
CA GLY A 69 7.38 -19.24 0.89
C GLY A 69 7.85 -20.25 1.97
N LEU A 70 7.53 -20.02 3.25
CA LEU A 70 7.92 -20.92 4.34
C LEU A 70 6.83 -21.93 4.73
N PRO A 71 7.18 -23.00 5.47
CA PRO A 71 6.20 -23.88 6.08
C PRO A 71 5.20 -23.10 6.92
N PHE A 72 3.92 -23.49 6.81
CA PHE A 72 2.86 -22.88 7.58
C PHE A 72 3.02 -23.22 9.07
N ARG A 73 2.88 -22.22 9.94
CA ARG A 73 2.98 -22.39 11.39
C ARG A 73 1.64 -22.18 12.09
N PRO A 74 1.40 -22.82 13.25
CA PRO A 74 0.26 -22.47 14.09
C PRO A 74 0.31 -21.01 14.55
N HIS A 75 -0.86 -20.40 14.73
CA HIS A 75 -0.97 -19.09 15.34
C HIS A 75 -0.77 -19.20 16.86
N THR A 76 0.35 -18.67 17.35
CA THR A 76 0.78 -18.75 18.76
C THR A 76 0.63 -17.44 19.53
N GLY A 77 0.19 -16.38 18.85
CA GLY A 77 0.05 -15.06 19.44
C GLY A 77 -1.14 -14.96 20.39
N ALA A 78 -0.99 -14.15 21.45
CA ALA A 78 -2.10 -13.79 22.32
C ALA A 78 -2.67 -12.42 21.91
N PRO A 79 -3.98 -12.15 22.14
CA PRO A 79 -4.59 -10.90 21.71
C PRO A 79 -3.91 -9.64 22.26
N GLY A 80 -3.80 -8.62 21.42
CA GLY A 80 -3.27 -7.30 21.77
C GLY A 80 -1.88 -7.03 21.19
N VAL A 81 -1.62 -5.78 20.82
CA VAL A 81 -0.42 -5.37 20.07
C VAL A 81 0.87 -5.79 20.78
N TRP A 82 1.00 -5.52 22.08
CA TRP A 82 2.19 -5.89 22.84
C TRP A 82 2.43 -7.40 22.91
N ALA A 83 1.37 -8.20 23.05
CA ALA A 83 1.50 -9.65 23.15
C ALA A 83 1.88 -10.27 21.79
N MET A 84 1.32 -9.77 20.71
CA MET A 84 1.70 -10.16 19.35
C MET A 84 3.14 -9.74 19.02
N MET A 85 3.55 -8.55 19.43
CA MET A 85 4.93 -8.07 19.29
C MET A 85 5.93 -8.96 20.03
N LEU A 86 5.64 -9.34 21.28
CA LEU A 86 6.49 -10.27 22.02
C LEU A 86 6.53 -11.65 21.37
N ASN A 87 5.42 -12.11 20.79
CA ASN A 87 5.39 -13.34 20.01
C ASN A 87 6.26 -13.23 18.75
N ASP A 88 6.24 -12.13 18.01
CA ASP A 88 7.15 -11.92 16.89
C ASP A 88 8.62 -11.89 17.35
N ARG A 89 8.95 -11.06 18.36
CA ARG A 89 10.29 -10.93 18.95
C ARG A 89 10.87 -12.29 19.34
N ALA A 90 10.07 -13.16 19.95
CA ALA A 90 10.49 -14.46 20.42
C ALA A 90 10.83 -15.47 19.32
N HIS A 91 10.41 -15.25 18.07
CA HIS A 91 10.48 -16.28 17.03
C HIS A 91 11.06 -15.83 15.69
N TRP A 92 11.20 -14.53 15.42
CA TRP A 92 11.53 -14.06 14.06
C TRP A 92 12.94 -14.40 13.58
N ARG A 93 13.89 -14.54 14.51
CA ARG A 93 15.27 -14.98 14.24
C ARG A 93 15.39 -16.49 14.02
N ASP A 94 14.44 -17.27 14.53
CA ASP A 94 14.42 -18.74 14.44
C ASP A 94 13.71 -19.25 13.18
N ALA A 95 13.35 -18.35 12.27
CA ALA A 95 12.75 -18.71 11.00
C ALA A 95 13.75 -19.43 10.08
N GLU A 96 13.20 -20.23 9.17
CA GLU A 96 13.88 -21.28 8.41
C GLU A 96 14.91 -20.72 7.43
N VAL A 97 14.71 -19.50 6.95
CA VAL A 97 15.62 -18.78 6.07
C VAL A 97 15.85 -17.35 6.58
N PRO A 98 17.00 -16.73 6.32
CA PRO A 98 17.33 -15.38 6.79
C PRO A 98 16.32 -14.33 6.32
N ILE A 99 16.16 -13.24 7.10
CA ILE A 99 15.18 -12.19 6.80
C ILE A 99 15.40 -11.56 5.41
N THR A 100 16.66 -11.40 4.99
CA THR A 100 17.02 -10.88 3.66
C THR A 100 16.44 -11.72 2.52
N GLU A 101 16.39 -13.04 2.67
CA GLU A 101 15.81 -13.94 1.67
C GLU A 101 14.28 -13.86 1.68
N ARG A 102 13.66 -13.84 2.87
CA ARG A 102 12.19 -13.73 3.01
C ARG A 102 11.63 -12.45 2.42
N VAL A 103 12.28 -11.32 2.71
CA VAL A 103 11.93 -9.99 2.18
C VAL A 103 12.02 -10.01 0.64
N ALA A 104 13.14 -10.49 0.09
CA ALA A 104 13.34 -10.58 -1.36
C ALA A 104 12.29 -11.47 -2.03
N THR A 105 12.04 -12.69 -1.51
CA THR A 105 11.01 -13.59 -2.04
C THR A 105 9.62 -12.96 -2.01
N THR A 106 9.30 -12.21 -0.96
CA THR A 106 8.00 -11.52 -0.87
C THR A 106 7.88 -10.42 -1.91
N VAL A 107 8.91 -9.59 -2.10
CA VAL A 107 8.94 -8.55 -3.14
C VAL A 107 8.83 -9.17 -4.53
N GLU A 108 9.54 -10.28 -4.81
CA GLU A 108 9.40 -11.02 -6.06
C GLU A 108 7.96 -11.50 -6.29
N MET A 109 7.31 -12.09 -5.28
CA MET A 109 5.91 -12.49 -5.38
C MET A 109 4.97 -11.31 -5.66
N MET A 110 5.18 -10.18 -4.98
CA MET A 110 4.37 -8.97 -5.16
C MET A 110 4.53 -8.40 -6.58
N ILE A 111 5.76 -8.30 -7.10
CA ILE A 111 6.04 -7.88 -8.48
C ILE A 111 5.36 -8.83 -9.46
N ALA A 112 5.53 -10.14 -9.29
CA ALA A 112 4.91 -11.16 -10.13
C ALA A 112 3.38 -11.05 -10.19
N ARG A 113 2.77 -10.53 -9.13
CA ARG A 113 1.32 -10.35 -8.98
C ARG A 113 0.85 -8.94 -9.34
N GLY A 114 1.74 -8.07 -9.82
CA GLY A 114 1.38 -6.77 -10.38
C GLY A 114 1.55 -5.58 -9.46
N THR A 115 2.14 -5.75 -8.27
CA THR A 115 2.48 -4.63 -7.39
C THR A 115 3.86 -4.08 -7.75
N THR A 116 3.91 -2.81 -8.17
CA THR A 116 5.17 -2.13 -8.53
C THR A 116 5.49 -0.95 -7.61
N ARG A 117 4.59 -0.61 -6.69
CA ARG A 117 4.77 0.46 -5.70
C ARG A 117 4.35 -0.05 -4.33
N MET A 118 5.18 0.18 -3.32
CA MET A 118 4.96 -0.33 -1.98
C MET A 118 5.35 0.70 -0.93
N ARG A 119 4.61 0.77 0.18
CA ARG A 119 5.10 1.32 1.45
C ARG A 119 5.21 0.21 2.46
N SER A 120 6.45 -0.17 2.77
CA SER A 120 6.74 -1.19 3.77
C SER A 120 7.08 -0.57 5.10
N TYR A 121 6.56 -1.15 6.17
CA TYR A 121 7.13 -0.96 7.49
C TYR A 121 8.39 -1.81 7.62
N ALA A 122 9.34 -1.29 8.39
CA ALA A 122 10.48 -2.04 8.89
C ALA A 122 10.56 -1.81 10.40
N GLN A 123 10.32 -2.87 11.18
CA GLN A 123 10.36 -2.78 12.62
C GLN A 123 11.78 -2.44 13.10
N VAL A 124 11.86 -1.37 13.89
CA VAL A 124 13.08 -0.94 14.58
C VAL A 124 12.79 -0.78 16.07
N ASP A 125 13.55 -1.48 16.90
CA ASP A 125 13.46 -1.41 18.36
C ASP A 125 14.78 -1.89 18.99
N VAL A 126 14.84 -1.92 20.33
CA VAL A 126 16.05 -2.25 21.07
C VAL A 126 16.54 -3.70 20.85
N ASP A 127 15.66 -4.61 20.43
CA ASP A 127 15.97 -6.02 20.15
C ASP A 127 16.49 -6.21 18.73
N CYS A 128 15.73 -5.78 17.71
CA CYS A 128 16.13 -5.96 16.31
C CYS A 128 17.15 -4.90 15.83
N ARG A 129 17.28 -3.79 16.55
CA ARG A 129 18.06 -2.62 16.12
C ARG A 129 17.66 -2.22 14.70
N LEU A 130 18.59 -2.26 13.75
CA LEU A 130 18.36 -1.96 12.34
C LEU A 130 18.33 -3.22 11.45
N GLU A 131 18.47 -4.43 12.00
CA GLU A 131 18.66 -5.67 11.23
C GLU A 131 17.54 -5.90 10.21
N ARG A 132 16.29 -5.62 10.61
CA ARG A 132 15.11 -5.70 9.75
C ARG A 132 15.06 -4.61 8.69
N LEU A 133 15.40 -3.38 9.07
CA LEU A 133 15.50 -2.25 8.17
C LEU A 133 16.55 -2.50 7.07
N GLU A 134 17.74 -2.95 7.45
CA GLU A 134 18.83 -3.25 6.53
C GLU A 134 18.42 -4.29 5.47
N ALA A 135 17.64 -5.30 5.85
CA ALA A 135 17.11 -6.29 4.91
C ALA A 135 16.12 -5.70 3.89
N VAL A 136 15.24 -4.79 4.33
CA VAL A 136 14.30 -4.08 3.46
C VAL A 136 15.04 -3.08 2.55
N LEU A 137 16.02 -2.34 3.09
CA LEU A 137 16.88 -1.41 2.33
C LEU A 137 17.64 -2.14 1.22
N ALA A 138 18.30 -3.25 1.54
CA ALA A 138 19.04 -4.06 0.57
C ALA A 138 18.12 -4.61 -0.52
N THR A 139 16.88 -4.99 -0.17
CA THR A 139 15.90 -5.45 -1.14
C THR A 139 15.41 -4.30 -2.04
N ARG A 140 15.13 -3.11 -1.47
CA ARG A 140 14.78 -1.91 -2.24
C ARG A 140 15.84 -1.60 -3.31
N GLU A 141 17.12 -1.64 -2.94
CA GLU A 141 18.23 -1.42 -3.89
C GLU A 141 18.28 -2.50 -4.97
N ARG A 142 18.13 -3.77 -4.58
CA ARG A 142 18.19 -4.92 -5.50
C ARG A 142 17.10 -4.91 -6.57
N TYR A 143 15.91 -4.42 -6.26
CA TYR A 143 14.74 -4.43 -7.16
C TYR A 143 14.33 -3.03 -7.64
N ALA A 144 15.20 -2.02 -7.51
CA ALA A 144 14.91 -0.63 -7.86
C ALA A 144 14.55 -0.42 -9.35
N ASP A 145 14.93 -1.33 -10.25
CA ASP A 145 14.56 -1.31 -11.67
C ASP A 145 13.23 -2.04 -11.96
N ARG A 146 12.60 -2.63 -10.94
CA ARG A 146 11.38 -3.45 -11.07
C ARG A 146 10.21 -2.96 -10.22
N CYS A 147 10.47 -2.28 -9.12
CA CYS A 147 9.46 -1.67 -8.27
C CYS A 147 10.03 -0.51 -7.45
N GLN A 148 9.13 0.24 -6.81
CA GLN A 148 9.45 1.28 -5.85
C GLN A 148 9.00 0.83 -4.46
N ILE A 149 9.90 0.99 -3.47
CA ILE A 149 9.63 0.67 -2.07
C ILE A 149 9.95 1.90 -1.23
N GLU A 150 8.94 2.49 -0.63
CA GLU A 150 9.07 3.48 0.44
C GLU A 150 9.10 2.75 1.80
N ILE A 151 10.00 3.14 2.70
CA ILE A 151 10.24 2.41 3.94
C ILE A 151 9.91 3.27 5.15
N VAL A 152 8.99 2.79 6.00
CA VAL A 152 8.66 3.38 7.29
C VAL A 152 9.56 2.79 8.36
N ALA A 153 10.36 3.62 9.03
CA ALA A 153 11.04 3.23 10.26
C ALA A 153 9.98 3.08 11.36
N PHE A 154 9.69 1.85 11.77
CA PHE A 154 8.48 1.57 12.54
C PHE A 154 8.77 1.10 13.97
N PRO A 155 8.38 1.88 15.00
CA PRO A 155 8.59 1.50 16.40
C PRO A 155 7.51 0.53 16.89
N GLN A 156 7.46 -0.70 16.35
CA GLN A 156 6.44 -1.72 16.68
C GLN A 156 6.32 -2.01 18.19
N ALA A 157 7.42 -1.86 18.93
CA ALA A 157 7.52 -2.02 20.39
C ALA A 157 6.97 -0.82 21.19
N GLY A 158 6.57 0.26 20.53
CA GLY A 158 6.37 1.57 21.15
C GLY A 158 7.68 2.33 21.36
N LEU A 159 7.58 3.62 21.70
CA LEU A 159 8.72 4.51 21.91
C LEU A 159 9.09 4.66 23.38
N LEU A 160 8.12 4.46 24.28
CA LEU A 160 8.27 4.82 25.70
C LEU A 160 8.40 3.61 26.62
N ARG A 161 8.25 2.40 26.07
CA ARG A 161 8.27 1.14 26.84
C ARG A 161 9.69 0.66 27.13
N GLU A 162 10.61 0.90 26.21
CA GLU A 162 11.98 0.40 26.28
C GLU A 162 12.97 1.56 26.10
N ARG A 163 13.97 1.63 26.97
CA ARG A 163 15.03 2.64 26.89
C ARG A 163 15.88 2.38 25.65
N GLY A 164 16.02 3.38 24.78
CA GLY A 164 16.78 3.26 23.53
C GLY A 164 15.91 3.28 22.28
N SER A 165 14.58 3.14 22.39
CA SER A 165 13.70 3.06 21.21
C SER A 165 13.74 4.32 20.34
N VAL A 166 13.76 5.51 20.94
CA VAL A 166 13.80 6.78 20.20
C VAL A 166 15.14 6.94 19.47
N GLU A 167 16.24 6.55 20.11
CA GLU A 167 17.58 6.60 19.52
C GLU A 167 17.72 5.64 18.33
N VAL A 168 17.17 4.43 18.45
CA VAL A 168 17.16 3.45 17.34
C VAL A 168 16.26 3.94 16.20
N LEU A 169 15.11 4.54 16.51
CA LEU A 169 14.23 5.11 15.48
C LEU A 169 14.92 6.26 14.73
N GLY A 170 15.63 7.15 15.43
CA GLY A 170 16.44 8.19 14.80
C GLY A 170 17.55 7.62 13.91
N ALA A 171 18.27 6.61 14.37
CA ALA A 171 19.30 5.93 13.59
C ALA A 171 18.73 5.26 12.31
N ALA A 172 17.51 4.75 12.36
CA ALA A 172 16.82 4.21 11.19
C ALA A 172 16.54 5.26 10.11
N LEU A 173 16.16 6.48 10.52
CA LEU A 173 15.99 7.60 9.60
C LEU A 173 17.33 8.05 8.99
N GLU A 174 18.40 8.08 9.79
CA GLU A 174 19.76 8.36 9.29
C GLU A 174 20.25 7.28 8.30
N ALA A 175 19.83 6.03 8.47
CA ALA A 175 20.17 4.91 7.61
C ALA A 175 19.39 4.87 6.29
N GLY A 176 18.42 5.77 6.07
CA GLY A 176 17.72 5.91 4.79
C GLY A 176 16.31 5.34 4.75
N ALA A 177 15.64 5.22 5.91
CA ALA A 177 14.18 5.10 5.94
C ALA A 177 13.53 6.41 5.48
N ASP A 178 12.43 6.30 4.73
CA ASP A 178 11.80 7.41 4.01
C ASP A 178 10.70 8.10 4.85
N VAL A 179 10.14 7.39 5.83
CA VAL A 179 8.98 7.81 6.64
C VAL A 179 9.23 7.45 8.11
N VAL A 180 8.81 8.30 9.04
CA VAL A 180 8.82 7.95 10.47
C VAL A 180 7.48 7.36 10.90
N GLY A 181 7.55 6.22 11.60
CA GLY A 181 6.40 5.50 12.10
C GLY A 181 5.96 5.94 13.50
N GLY A 182 4.68 5.75 13.82
CA GLY A 182 4.13 5.78 15.18
C GLY A 182 3.14 4.64 15.40
N ILE A 183 2.79 4.35 16.65
CA ILE A 183 1.84 3.27 16.97
C ILE A 183 1.08 3.54 18.28
N ASP A 184 -0.24 3.42 18.24
CA ASP A 184 -1.15 3.36 19.39
C ASP A 184 -0.72 4.21 20.61
N PRO A 185 -0.70 5.54 20.45
CA PRO A 185 -0.09 6.46 21.42
C PRO A 185 -0.75 6.41 22.82
N CYS A 186 -2.03 6.03 22.91
CA CYS A 186 -2.74 5.89 24.18
C CYS A 186 -2.66 4.47 24.75
N SER A 187 -2.86 3.43 23.95
CA SER A 187 -3.07 2.07 24.47
C SER A 187 -1.75 1.31 24.67
N LEU A 188 -0.74 1.56 23.83
CA LEU A 188 0.56 0.90 23.91
C LEU A 188 1.54 1.70 24.79
N ASP A 189 1.79 2.96 24.43
CA ASP A 189 2.76 3.82 25.10
C ASP A 189 2.18 4.56 26.31
N ARG A 190 0.86 4.72 26.39
CA ARG A 190 0.14 5.33 27.53
C ARG A 190 0.55 6.76 27.88
N ASP A 191 1.22 7.44 26.96
CA ASP A 191 1.52 8.86 27.00
C ASP A 191 1.47 9.41 25.57
N PRO A 192 0.24 9.70 25.07
CA PRO A 192 0.07 10.07 23.67
C PRO A 192 0.73 11.39 23.32
N ARG A 193 0.84 12.31 24.29
CA ARG A 193 1.51 13.59 24.11
C ARG A 193 2.99 13.39 23.83
N THR A 194 3.68 12.61 24.66
CA THR A 194 5.12 12.37 24.49
C THR A 194 5.39 11.52 23.24
N HIS A 195 4.56 10.50 22.97
CA HIS A 195 4.68 9.67 21.77
C HIS A 195 4.58 10.52 20.49
N LEU A 196 3.45 11.23 20.31
CA LEU A 196 3.20 11.99 19.08
C LEU A 196 4.18 13.14 18.92
N ARG A 197 4.52 13.86 20.00
CA ARG A 197 5.57 14.88 19.93
C ARG A 197 6.89 14.29 19.43
N THR A 198 7.30 13.13 19.93
CA THR A 198 8.57 12.51 19.53
C THR A 198 8.56 12.13 18.04
N VAL A 199 7.47 11.52 17.56
CA VAL A 199 7.30 11.16 16.15
C VAL A 199 7.37 12.40 15.25
N PHE A 200 6.63 13.46 15.58
CA PHE A 200 6.61 14.69 14.77
C PHE A 200 7.92 15.49 14.86
N ASP A 201 8.59 15.53 16.02
CA ASP A 201 9.90 16.16 16.20
C ASP A 201 10.94 15.45 15.31
N LEU A 202 10.94 14.10 15.27
CA LEU A 202 11.79 13.32 14.35
C LEU A 202 11.45 13.56 12.88
N ALA A 203 10.15 13.61 12.55
CA ALA A 203 9.71 13.88 11.19
C ALA A 203 10.22 15.24 10.68
N GLN A 204 10.13 16.29 11.52
CA GLN A 204 10.66 17.61 11.21
C GLN A 204 12.19 17.61 11.17
N GLN A 205 12.88 16.95 12.10
CA GLN A 205 14.34 16.89 12.10
C GLN A 205 14.89 16.26 10.81
N HIS A 206 14.29 15.16 10.37
CA HIS A 206 14.75 14.40 9.19
C HIS A 206 14.04 14.80 7.88
N GLN A 207 13.09 15.73 7.95
CA GLN A 207 12.29 16.20 6.81
C GLN A 207 11.53 15.08 6.09
N VAL A 208 11.05 14.09 6.84
CA VAL A 208 10.29 12.93 6.33
C VAL A 208 8.79 13.03 6.66
N PRO A 209 7.89 12.40 5.88
CA PRO A 209 6.48 12.22 6.27
C PRO A 209 6.32 11.30 7.49
N VAL A 210 5.07 11.20 7.98
CA VAL A 210 4.66 10.39 9.13
C VAL A 210 3.64 9.33 8.71
N ASP A 211 3.76 8.11 9.21
CA ASP A 211 2.73 7.05 9.08
C ASP A 211 2.46 6.41 10.45
N ILE A 212 1.22 6.50 10.94
CA ILE A 212 0.88 6.04 12.30
C ILE A 212 -0.09 4.87 12.23
N HIS A 213 0.33 3.73 12.76
CA HIS A 213 -0.57 2.63 13.07
C HIS A 213 -1.54 3.02 14.19
N LEU A 214 -2.82 3.07 13.86
CA LEU A 214 -3.86 3.44 14.80
C LEU A 214 -4.94 2.35 14.89
N HIS A 215 -4.70 1.39 15.78
CA HIS A 215 -5.60 0.27 16.06
C HIS A 215 -6.62 0.58 17.16
N GLU A 216 -6.40 1.66 17.90
CA GLU A 216 -7.19 2.05 19.07
C GLU A 216 -8.69 2.14 18.73
N PRO A 217 -9.55 1.53 19.56
CA PRO A 217 -10.95 1.39 19.22
C PRO A 217 -11.79 2.60 19.65
N GLY A 218 -12.93 2.78 18.97
CA GLY A 218 -14.00 3.71 19.35
C GLY A 218 -13.50 5.10 19.71
N ASP A 219 -14.01 5.63 20.84
CA ASP A 219 -13.71 6.98 21.30
C ASP A 219 -12.21 7.19 21.59
N LEU A 220 -11.48 6.15 21.98
CA LEU A 220 -10.04 6.26 22.22
C LEU A 220 -9.27 6.51 20.92
N GLY A 221 -9.60 5.76 19.86
CA GLY A 221 -9.01 5.99 18.55
C GLY A 221 -9.46 7.29 17.90
N ALA A 222 -10.69 7.76 18.18
CA ALA A 222 -11.13 9.09 17.78
C ALA A 222 -10.29 10.19 18.45
N PHE A 223 -10.08 10.10 19.77
CA PHE A 223 -9.22 11.01 20.51
C PHE A 223 -7.78 11.02 19.97
N SER A 224 -7.20 9.85 19.73
CA SER A 224 -5.86 9.77 19.13
C SER A 224 -5.80 10.35 17.71
N THR A 225 -6.86 10.17 16.91
CA THR A 225 -6.98 10.80 15.58
C THR A 225 -6.99 12.32 15.71
N GLU A 226 -7.76 12.88 16.63
CA GLU A 226 -7.80 14.33 16.89
C GLU A 226 -6.42 14.87 17.29
N LEU A 227 -5.69 14.16 18.15
CA LEU A 227 -4.33 14.54 18.53
C LEU A 227 -3.37 14.50 17.33
N VAL A 228 -3.42 13.47 16.48
CA VAL A 228 -2.59 13.41 15.26
C VAL A 228 -2.91 14.60 14.35
N LEU A 229 -4.18 14.97 14.18
CA LEU A 229 -4.58 16.14 13.40
C LEU A 229 -4.08 17.46 14.00
N GLU A 230 -4.10 17.60 15.34
CA GLU A 230 -3.53 18.74 16.04
C GLU A 230 -2.03 18.86 15.79
N HIS A 231 -1.29 17.75 15.98
CA HIS A 231 0.16 17.71 15.72
C HIS A 231 0.50 17.98 14.25
N THR A 232 -0.30 17.45 13.31
CA THR A 232 -0.16 17.71 11.88
C THR A 232 -0.26 19.20 11.57
N ARG A 233 -1.27 19.87 12.13
CA ARG A 233 -1.47 21.32 11.97
C ARG A 233 -0.33 22.11 12.61
N ALA A 234 0.03 21.79 13.84
CA ALA A 234 1.07 22.49 14.60
C ALA A 234 2.46 22.37 13.95
N ALA A 235 2.77 21.20 13.37
CA ALA A 235 4.04 20.95 12.70
C ALA A 235 4.08 21.45 11.25
N GLY A 236 2.97 21.94 10.70
CA GLY A 236 2.87 22.37 9.30
C GLY A 236 2.97 21.22 8.30
N MET A 237 2.54 20.01 8.69
CA MET A 237 2.72 18.77 7.94
C MET A 237 1.49 18.36 7.11
N ARG A 238 0.67 19.33 6.69
CA ARG A 238 -0.48 19.07 5.81
C ARG A 238 -0.05 18.29 4.57
N GLY A 239 -0.74 17.18 4.29
CA GLY A 239 -0.44 16.32 3.13
C GLY A 239 0.74 15.36 3.32
N ARG A 240 1.31 15.28 4.53
CA ARG A 240 2.51 14.47 4.84
C ARG A 240 2.29 13.45 5.96
N VAL A 241 1.03 13.15 6.29
CA VAL A 241 0.67 12.23 7.37
C VAL A 241 -0.32 11.20 6.86
N THR A 242 -0.07 9.94 7.21
CA THR A 242 -0.97 8.81 6.98
C THR A 242 -1.41 8.22 8.32
N LEU A 243 -2.69 7.86 8.41
CA LEU A 243 -3.22 7.02 9.47
C LEU A 243 -3.48 5.62 8.94
N ALA A 244 -2.65 4.69 9.37
CA ALA A 244 -2.82 3.29 9.07
C ALA A 244 -3.90 2.66 9.94
N HIS A 245 -4.73 1.82 9.32
CA HIS A 245 -5.93 1.18 9.88
C HIS A 245 -7.08 2.13 10.22
N ALA A 246 -6.84 3.12 11.08
CA ALA A 246 -7.81 4.10 11.56
C ALA A 246 -9.17 3.48 11.97
N PHE A 247 -9.13 2.32 12.66
CA PHE A 247 -10.33 1.49 12.89
C PHE A 247 -11.47 2.22 13.58
N ALA A 248 -11.17 3.22 14.42
CA ALA A 248 -12.17 4.04 15.09
C ALA A 248 -13.18 4.69 14.13
N LEU A 249 -12.78 5.03 12.90
CA LEU A 249 -13.69 5.60 11.90
C LEU A 249 -14.86 4.67 11.57
N GLY A 250 -14.67 3.34 11.65
CA GLY A 250 -15.76 2.36 11.49
C GLY A 250 -16.59 2.11 12.75
N GLN A 251 -16.14 2.59 13.90
CA GLN A 251 -16.65 2.20 15.22
C GLN A 251 -17.40 3.31 15.95
N VAL A 252 -17.08 4.57 15.67
CA VAL A 252 -17.73 5.73 16.31
C VAL A 252 -19.04 6.10 15.62
N ASP A 253 -19.84 6.90 16.32
CA ASP A 253 -21.09 7.44 15.78
C ASP A 253 -20.85 8.37 14.57
N ALA A 254 -21.90 8.61 13.79
CA ALA A 254 -21.82 9.39 12.55
C ALA A 254 -21.39 10.85 12.77
N ALA A 255 -21.76 11.48 13.89
CA ALA A 255 -21.40 12.87 14.16
C ALA A 255 -19.92 12.99 14.50
N THR A 256 -19.39 12.06 15.31
CA THR A 256 -17.98 11.97 15.63
C THR A 256 -17.16 11.66 14.39
N ARG A 257 -17.58 10.67 13.60
CA ARG A 257 -16.93 10.36 12.33
C ARG A 257 -16.87 11.55 11.38
N SER A 258 -17.98 12.28 11.17
CA SER A 258 -18.01 13.45 10.28
C SER A 258 -16.95 14.48 10.66
N ARG A 259 -16.82 14.80 11.96
CA ARG A 259 -15.79 15.73 12.45
C ARG A 259 -14.37 15.23 12.17
N LEU A 260 -14.12 13.94 12.37
CA LEU A 260 -12.81 13.34 12.06
C LEU A 260 -12.51 13.43 10.56
N VAL A 261 -13.47 13.08 9.70
CA VAL A 261 -13.32 13.15 8.24
C VAL A 261 -13.06 14.59 7.77
N GLU A 262 -13.77 15.58 8.32
CA GLU A 262 -13.49 16.99 8.06
C GLU A 262 -12.05 17.37 8.41
N GLY A 263 -11.56 16.92 9.57
CA GLY A 263 -10.17 17.12 9.99
C GLY A 263 -9.16 16.44 9.05
N LEU A 264 -9.43 15.20 8.61
CA LEU A 264 -8.60 14.49 7.64
C LEU A 264 -8.49 15.27 6.33
N VAL A 265 -9.60 15.85 5.83
CA VAL A 265 -9.61 16.69 4.63
C VAL A 265 -8.85 18.00 4.86
N GLU A 266 -9.08 18.67 6.00
CA GLU A 266 -8.47 19.95 6.36
C GLU A 266 -6.96 19.85 6.62
N GLN A 267 -6.45 18.69 7.03
CA GLN A 267 -5.02 18.44 7.19
C GLN A 267 -4.42 17.56 6.08
N ASP A 268 -5.25 17.16 5.13
CA ASP A 268 -4.88 16.29 4.01
C ASP A 268 -4.18 14.98 4.46
N VAL A 269 -4.72 14.39 5.52
CA VAL A 269 -4.22 13.13 6.09
C VAL A 269 -4.79 11.96 5.31
N ALA A 270 -3.91 11.10 4.81
CA ALA A 270 -4.30 9.87 4.11
C ALA A 270 -4.72 8.79 5.11
N VAL A 271 -5.51 7.83 4.64
CA VAL A 271 -5.92 6.66 5.43
C VAL A 271 -5.62 5.38 4.67
N THR A 272 -5.02 4.40 5.32
CA THR A 272 -4.84 3.07 4.73
C THR A 272 -5.69 2.02 5.43
N THR A 273 -6.21 1.07 4.67
CA THR A 273 -6.99 -0.06 5.19
C THR A 273 -6.39 -1.38 4.75
N VAL A 274 -6.58 -2.39 5.58
CA VAL A 274 -6.14 -3.77 5.32
C VAL A 274 -7.35 -4.69 5.09
N ALA A 275 -8.50 -4.09 4.76
CA ALA A 275 -9.78 -4.76 4.59
C ALA A 275 -10.20 -5.64 5.78
N PRO A 276 -10.22 -5.09 7.02
CA PRO A 276 -10.64 -5.86 8.19
C PRO A 276 -12.12 -6.26 8.08
N ALA A 277 -12.57 -7.17 8.93
CA ALA A 277 -13.98 -7.56 9.04
C ALA A 277 -14.69 -6.86 10.22
N GLY A 278 -16.02 -6.84 10.19
CA GLY A 278 -16.86 -6.39 11.30
C GLY A 278 -16.76 -4.88 11.56
N PRO A 279 -16.78 -4.43 12.82
CA PRO A 279 -16.88 -3.00 13.16
C PRO A 279 -15.61 -2.20 12.80
N LYS A 280 -14.53 -2.87 12.36
CA LYS A 280 -13.28 -2.23 11.93
C LYS A 280 -13.31 -1.80 10.45
N VAL A 281 -14.32 -2.21 9.68
CA VAL A 281 -14.47 -1.84 8.26
C VAL A 281 -14.59 -0.32 8.16
N LEU A 282 -13.72 0.29 7.35
CA LEU A 282 -13.77 1.72 7.11
C LEU A 282 -14.97 2.12 6.24
N PRO A 283 -15.57 3.29 6.46
CA PRO A 283 -16.68 3.81 5.65
C PRO A 283 -16.15 4.35 4.32
N LEU A 284 -15.71 3.44 3.44
CA LEU A 284 -14.96 3.74 2.23
C LEU A 284 -15.65 4.75 1.32
N ALA A 285 -16.96 4.59 1.10
CA ALA A 285 -17.73 5.51 0.25
C ALA A 285 -17.75 6.94 0.80
N GLU A 286 -17.85 7.10 2.13
CA GLU A 286 -17.84 8.40 2.81
C GLU A 286 -16.47 9.06 2.69
N LEU A 287 -15.39 8.32 2.95
CA LEU A 287 -14.02 8.81 2.84
C LEU A 287 -13.68 9.29 1.41
N LEU A 288 -14.02 8.47 0.41
CA LEU A 288 -13.77 8.80 -0.99
C LEU A 288 -14.62 9.99 -1.46
N ALA A 289 -15.89 10.07 -1.06
CA ALA A 289 -16.74 11.21 -1.39
C ALA A 289 -16.26 12.52 -0.75
N ALA A 290 -15.63 12.44 0.43
CA ALA A 290 -15.00 13.58 1.08
C ALA A 290 -13.64 13.97 0.46
N GLY A 291 -13.08 13.16 -0.43
CA GLY A 291 -11.78 13.41 -1.07
C GLY A 291 -10.57 13.02 -0.22
N VAL A 292 -10.77 12.20 0.82
CA VAL A 292 -9.69 11.60 1.60
C VAL A 292 -8.92 10.63 0.70
N ARG A 293 -7.59 10.67 0.73
CA ARG A 293 -6.77 9.67 0.06
C ARG A 293 -6.89 8.36 0.82
N VAL A 294 -7.40 7.33 0.14
CA VAL A 294 -7.52 5.99 0.72
C VAL A 294 -6.70 5.02 -0.10
N GLY A 295 -5.89 4.21 0.57
CA GLY A 295 -5.14 3.12 -0.03
C GLY A 295 -5.36 1.79 0.68
N LEU A 296 -5.03 0.71 -0.02
CA LEU A 296 -5.16 -0.66 0.45
C LEU A 296 -3.77 -1.27 0.67
N GLY A 297 -3.63 -2.14 1.67
CA GLY A 297 -2.42 -2.93 1.82
C GLY A 297 -2.64 -4.29 2.46
N GLU A 298 -1.62 -5.13 2.36
CA GLU A 298 -1.65 -6.54 2.80
C GLU A 298 -1.46 -6.70 4.32
N ASP A 299 -0.78 -5.76 4.97
CA ASP A 299 -0.29 -5.85 6.35
C ASP A 299 0.79 -6.93 6.53
N GLY A 300 0.84 -7.58 7.70
CA GLY A 300 1.65 -8.76 7.93
C GLY A 300 1.21 -9.95 7.08
N GLN A 301 2.18 -10.67 6.49
CA GLN A 301 1.92 -11.73 5.51
C GLN A 301 2.44 -13.09 5.99
N ARG A 302 1.51 -13.94 6.43
CA ARG A 302 1.75 -15.26 7.05
C ARG A 302 2.76 -15.22 8.20
N ASP A 303 2.88 -14.08 8.85
CA ASP A 303 3.91 -13.79 9.83
C ASP A 303 3.49 -14.24 11.24
N TYR A 304 4.19 -13.70 12.24
CA TYR A 304 3.89 -13.96 13.64
C TYR A 304 2.66 -13.20 14.15
N TRP A 305 2.07 -12.33 13.32
CA TRP A 305 0.89 -11.53 13.60
C TRP A 305 -0.39 -12.14 13.01
N SER A 306 -0.30 -12.60 11.77
CA SER A 306 -1.47 -12.92 10.95
C SER A 306 -1.20 -14.13 10.05
N PRO A 307 -2.16 -15.08 9.92
CA PRO A 307 -2.08 -16.16 8.94
C PRO A 307 -2.45 -15.72 7.51
N TYR A 308 -2.96 -14.49 7.35
CA TYR A 308 -3.45 -13.95 6.08
C TYR A 308 -2.31 -13.32 5.26
N GLY A 309 -2.65 -12.76 4.11
CA GLY A 309 -1.70 -12.16 3.19
C GLY A 309 -1.07 -13.19 2.27
N ASN A 310 -0.95 -12.81 1.00
CA ASN A 310 -0.36 -13.68 -0.01
C ASN A 310 0.40 -12.90 -1.09
N ALA A 311 0.66 -11.61 -0.90
CA ALA A 311 1.30 -10.71 -1.86
C ALA A 311 0.44 -10.43 -3.11
N ASP A 312 -0.89 -10.59 -3.03
CA ASP A 312 -1.79 -10.38 -4.15
C ASP A 312 -2.84 -9.30 -3.85
N MET A 313 -2.63 -8.13 -4.46
CA MET A 313 -3.56 -7.03 -4.31
C MET A 313 -4.94 -7.29 -4.91
N LEU A 314 -5.13 -8.24 -5.85
CA LEU A 314 -6.47 -8.65 -6.27
C LEU A 314 -7.19 -9.47 -5.19
N ASP A 315 -6.50 -10.35 -4.46
CA ASP A 315 -7.06 -11.03 -3.29
C ASP A 315 -7.43 -10.03 -2.20
N ARG A 316 -6.54 -9.08 -1.90
CA ARG A 316 -6.83 -8.04 -0.91
C ARG A 316 -7.95 -7.10 -1.34
N THR A 317 -8.05 -6.78 -2.63
CA THR A 317 -9.17 -6.00 -3.21
C THR A 317 -10.48 -6.76 -3.11
N TRP A 318 -10.47 -8.05 -3.40
CA TRP A 318 -11.65 -8.89 -3.21
C TRP A 318 -12.06 -8.92 -1.74
N GLN A 319 -11.11 -9.05 -0.81
CA GLN A 319 -11.39 -9.00 0.61
C GLN A 319 -12.03 -7.65 1.00
N LEU A 320 -11.55 -6.53 0.48
CA LEU A 320 -12.14 -5.21 0.71
C LEU A 320 -13.60 -5.15 0.25
N ALA A 321 -13.90 -5.67 -0.94
CA ALA A 321 -15.27 -5.74 -1.44
C ALA A 321 -16.14 -6.69 -0.59
N PHE A 322 -15.58 -7.83 -0.19
CA PHE A 322 -16.28 -8.85 0.59
C PHE A 322 -16.62 -8.36 1.99
N THR A 323 -15.64 -7.86 2.75
CA THR A 323 -15.85 -7.37 4.12
C THR A 323 -16.65 -6.08 4.17
N GLY A 324 -16.55 -5.25 3.11
CA GLY A 324 -17.42 -4.08 2.92
C GLY A 324 -18.85 -4.40 2.52
N GLY A 325 -19.19 -5.67 2.25
CA GLY A 325 -20.54 -6.05 1.80
C GLY A 325 -20.92 -5.49 0.43
N LEU A 326 -19.94 -5.14 -0.40
CA LEU A 326 -20.16 -4.50 -1.70
C LEU A 326 -20.59 -5.55 -2.73
N ARG A 327 -21.53 -5.20 -3.61
CA ARG A 327 -22.12 -6.13 -4.60
C ARG A 327 -22.25 -5.57 -6.00
N ALA A 328 -22.53 -4.28 -6.13
CA ALA A 328 -22.61 -3.65 -7.44
C ALA A 328 -21.21 -3.50 -8.05
N ASP A 329 -21.08 -3.78 -9.35
CA ASP A 329 -19.83 -3.70 -10.12
C ASP A 329 -19.06 -2.42 -9.81
N ARG A 330 -19.71 -1.25 -9.96
CA ARG A 330 -19.09 0.04 -9.64
C ARG A 330 -18.46 0.11 -8.25
N MET A 331 -19.03 -0.55 -7.25
CA MET A 331 -18.51 -0.53 -5.87
C MET A 331 -17.30 -1.46 -5.73
N ILE A 332 -17.30 -2.60 -6.42
CA ILE A 332 -16.16 -3.51 -6.50
C ILE A 332 -15.00 -2.82 -7.24
N GLU A 333 -15.30 -2.12 -8.32
CA GLU A 333 -14.32 -1.36 -9.09
C GLU A 333 -13.73 -0.18 -8.30
N ARG A 334 -14.50 0.46 -7.40
CA ARG A 334 -13.94 1.44 -6.45
C ARG A 334 -12.90 0.80 -5.53
N CYS A 335 -13.05 -0.46 -5.13
CA CYS A 335 -11.99 -1.15 -4.37
C CYS A 335 -10.72 -1.31 -5.21
N LEU A 336 -10.87 -1.65 -6.49
CA LEU A 336 -9.75 -1.80 -7.42
C LEU A 336 -9.04 -0.47 -7.66
N GLU A 337 -9.79 0.63 -7.76
CA GLU A 337 -9.22 1.98 -7.83
C GLU A 337 -8.43 2.33 -6.58
N VAL A 338 -8.91 1.97 -5.39
CA VAL A 338 -8.18 2.15 -4.12
C VAL A 338 -6.88 1.34 -4.10
N ALA A 339 -6.89 0.10 -4.60
CA ALA A 339 -5.71 -0.77 -4.69
C ALA A 339 -4.68 -0.36 -5.77
N THR A 340 -5.04 0.57 -6.64
CA THR A 340 -4.21 1.04 -7.75
C THR A 340 -3.93 2.53 -7.61
N LEU A 341 -4.80 3.37 -8.17
CA LEU A 341 -4.66 4.83 -8.23
C LEU A 341 -4.78 5.49 -6.85
N GLY A 342 -5.65 4.98 -5.98
CA GLY A 342 -5.79 5.44 -4.60
C GLY A 342 -4.51 5.21 -3.80
N GLY A 343 -3.95 4.01 -3.87
CA GLY A 343 -2.65 3.69 -3.30
C GLY A 343 -1.53 4.56 -3.87
N ARG A 344 -1.49 4.77 -5.20
CA ARG A 344 -0.53 5.70 -5.81
C ARG A 344 -0.65 7.12 -5.23
N ALA A 345 -1.86 7.63 -5.03
CA ALA A 345 -2.07 8.95 -4.42
C ALA A 345 -1.62 9.02 -2.96
N VAL A 346 -1.68 7.92 -2.20
CA VAL A 346 -1.14 7.86 -0.83
C VAL A 346 0.39 7.93 -0.81
N LEU A 347 1.06 7.26 -1.76
CA LEU A 347 2.52 7.25 -1.86
C LEU A 347 3.08 8.52 -2.50
N ASP A 348 2.33 9.12 -3.42
CA ASP A 348 2.72 10.30 -4.18
C ASP A 348 1.65 11.40 -3.99
N PRO A 349 1.88 12.37 -3.09
CA PRO A 349 0.91 13.43 -2.83
C PRO A 349 0.60 14.32 -4.04
N VAL A 350 1.48 14.36 -5.06
CA VAL A 350 1.23 15.11 -6.31
C VAL A 350 0.47 14.30 -7.35
N ALA A 351 0.32 12.99 -7.16
CA ALA A 351 -0.52 12.17 -8.02
C ALA A 351 -2.00 12.59 -7.89
N PRO A 352 -2.78 12.53 -8.99
CA PRO A 352 -4.21 12.81 -8.95
C PRO A 352 -4.94 11.94 -7.92
N ARG A 353 -5.87 12.55 -7.17
CA ARG A 353 -6.78 11.80 -6.31
C ARG A 353 -7.84 11.09 -7.14
N LEU A 354 -8.44 10.07 -6.56
CA LEU A 354 -9.71 9.55 -7.07
C LEU A 354 -10.78 10.66 -7.01
N PRO A 355 -11.62 10.79 -8.05
CA PRO A 355 -12.73 11.75 -8.03
C PRO A 355 -13.67 11.51 -6.84
N THR A 356 -14.18 12.61 -6.29
CA THR A 356 -15.19 12.62 -5.21
C THR A 356 -16.57 12.25 -5.74
N ASP A 357 -16.87 12.59 -7.00
CA ASP A 357 -18.05 12.11 -7.70
C ASP A 357 -17.82 10.67 -8.18
N PRO A 358 -18.55 9.68 -7.67
CA PRO A 358 -18.37 8.28 -8.08
C PRO A 358 -18.82 7.98 -9.52
N THR A 359 -19.41 8.95 -10.22
CA THR A 359 -19.78 8.83 -11.65
C THR A 359 -18.72 9.38 -12.60
N ASP A 360 -17.75 10.14 -12.09
CA ASP A 360 -16.58 10.57 -12.86
C ASP A 360 -15.59 9.41 -13.00
N LEU A 361 -15.38 8.96 -14.24
CA LEU A 361 -14.48 7.87 -14.60
C LEU A 361 -13.25 8.36 -15.38
N SER A 362 -13.01 9.68 -15.43
CA SER A 362 -11.94 10.27 -16.23
C SER A 362 -10.54 9.83 -15.80
N HIS A 363 -10.36 9.44 -14.54
CA HIS A 363 -9.10 8.87 -14.00
C HIS A 363 -8.79 7.46 -14.53
N ARG A 364 -9.75 6.81 -15.22
CA ARG A 364 -9.55 5.49 -15.84
C ARG A 364 -8.99 5.57 -17.26
N GLU A 365 -9.00 6.74 -17.87
CA GLU A 365 -8.39 6.95 -19.18
C GLU A 365 -6.86 6.88 -19.07
N VAL A 366 -6.23 6.16 -20.00
CA VAL A 366 -4.77 6.23 -20.18
C VAL A 366 -4.48 7.42 -21.07
N ARG A 367 -3.59 8.32 -20.63
CA ARG A 367 -3.28 9.58 -21.29
C ARG A 367 -1.78 9.73 -21.51
N GLU A 368 -1.42 10.56 -22.48
CA GLU A 368 -0.03 10.98 -22.64
C GLU A 368 0.48 11.66 -21.37
N GLY A 369 1.70 11.31 -20.97
CA GLY A 369 2.30 11.76 -19.71
C GLY A 369 2.08 10.79 -18.53
N ASP A 370 1.18 9.81 -18.65
CA ASP A 370 1.02 8.80 -17.61
C ASP A 370 2.26 7.90 -17.50
N SER A 371 2.54 7.43 -16.29
CA SER A 371 3.57 6.41 -16.06
C SER A 371 3.18 5.12 -16.76
N ALA A 372 4.13 4.47 -17.44
CA ALA A 372 3.93 3.15 -18.05
C ALA A 372 4.10 2.03 -17.01
N ASP A 373 3.28 2.10 -15.96
CA ASP A 373 3.19 1.15 -14.86
C ASP A 373 1.82 0.44 -14.96
N PHE A 374 1.81 -0.76 -15.53
CA PHE A 374 0.59 -1.46 -15.88
C PHE A 374 0.60 -2.93 -15.46
N VAL A 375 -0.59 -3.49 -15.29
CA VAL A 375 -0.81 -4.94 -15.23
C VAL A 375 -1.82 -5.34 -16.30
N LEU A 376 -1.45 -6.33 -17.10
CA LEU A 376 -2.35 -6.99 -18.05
C LEU A 376 -2.96 -8.20 -17.38
N VAL A 377 -4.29 -8.28 -17.39
CA VAL A 377 -5.08 -9.27 -16.67
C VAL A 377 -6.00 -9.98 -17.66
N ASP A 378 -6.00 -11.31 -17.64
CA ASP A 378 -6.94 -12.11 -18.43
C ASP A 378 -8.31 -12.15 -17.74
N ALA A 379 -9.11 -11.13 -18.01
CA ALA A 379 -10.43 -10.91 -17.42
C ALA A 379 -11.34 -10.15 -18.39
N GLU A 380 -12.65 -10.38 -18.28
CA GLU A 380 -13.65 -9.73 -19.13
C GLU A 380 -13.90 -8.27 -18.74
N THR A 381 -13.98 -8.00 -17.44
CA THR A 381 -14.24 -6.68 -16.84
C THR A 381 -13.34 -6.44 -15.63
N PRO A 382 -13.18 -5.18 -15.16
CA PRO A 382 -12.47 -4.92 -13.91
C PRO A 382 -13.13 -5.63 -12.71
N THR A 383 -14.46 -5.74 -12.71
CA THR A 383 -15.19 -6.52 -11.69
C THR A 383 -14.83 -8.00 -11.75
N SER A 384 -14.80 -8.63 -12.93
CA SER A 384 -14.43 -10.05 -13.04
C SER A 384 -12.97 -10.27 -12.65
N ALA A 385 -12.06 -9.34 -12.95
CA ALA A 385 -10.67 -9.41 -12.48
C ALA A 385 -10.57 -9.53 -10.95
N VAL A 386 -11.37 -8.76 -10.21
CA VAL A 386 -11.43 -8.84 -8.73
C VAL A 386 -12.11 -10.13 -8.25
N MET A 387 -13.12 -10.63 -8.97
CA MET A 387 -13.85 -11.84 -8.55
C MET A 387 -13.09 -13.14 -8.85
N ASP A 388 -12.38 -13.19 -9.97
CA ASP A 388 -11.69 -14.38 -10.46
C ASP A 388 -10.22 -14.41 -10.04
N ARG A 389 -9.62 -13.23 -9.82
CA ARG A 389 -8.22 -13.04 -9.35
C ARG A 389 -7.22 -13.86 -10.17
N PRO A 390 -7.24 -13.79 -11.51
CA PRO A 390 -6.41 -14.64 -12.37
C PRO A 390 -4.92 -14.42 -12.08
N ALA A 391 -4.14 -15.51 -12.02
CA ALA A 391 -2.73 -15.46 -11.66
C ALA A 391 -1.79 -15.16 -12.85
N GLY A 392 -2.22 -15.45 -14.08
CA GLY A 392 -1.43 -15.27 -15.30
C GLY A 392 -1.34 -13.81 -15.77
N ARG A 393 -0.60 -12.99 -15.02
CA ARG A 393 -0.48 -11.54 -15.27
C ARG A 393 0.83 -11.22 -15.99
N THR A 394 0.78 -10.19 -16.84
CA THR A 394 1.98 -9.52 -17.36
C THR A 394 2.10 -8.16 -16.70
N VAL A 395 3.25 -7.84 -16.12
CA VAL A 395 3.48 -6.64 -15.33
C VAL A 395 4.50 -5.76 -16.01
N VAL A 396 4.14 -4.50 -16.24
CA VAL A 396 4.98 -3.48 -16.84
C VAL A 396 5.30 -2.45 -15.76
N HIS A 397 6.58 -2.17 -15.54
CA HIS A 397 7.04 -1.09 -14.67
C HIS A 397 7.99 -0.19 -15.47
N ALA A 398 7.75 1.12 -15.46
CA ALA A 398 8.52 2.10 -16.23
C ALA A 398 8.77 1.64 -17.69
N GLY A 399 7.73 1.09 -18.34
CA GLY A 399 7.81 0.60 -19.73
C GLY A 399 8.65 -0.66 -19.94
N ARG A 400 8.99 -1.40 -18.89
CA ARG A 400 9.69 -2.70 -18.95
C ARG A 400 8.75 -3.79 -18.47
N VAL A 401 8.68 -4.92 -19.19
CA VAL A 401 8.06 -6.12 -18.62
C VAL A 401 8.96 -6.61 -17.50
N VAL A 402 8.43 -6.67 -16.28
CA VAL A 402 9.15 -7.09 -15.07
C VAL A 402 8.66 -8.43 -14.52
N ALA A 403 7.46 -8.83 -14.94
CA ALA A 403 6.93 -10.18 -14.76
C ALA A 403 6.01 -10.58 -15.92
N ASP A 404 5.97 -11.86 -16.23
CA ASP A 404 5.05 -12.47 -17.19
C ASP A 404 4.61 -13.86 -16.72
N GLY A 405 3.36 -14.23 -16.96
CA GLY A 405 2.79 -15.50 -16.49
C GLY A 405 2.87 -15.69 -14.97
N GLY A 406 2.91 -14.59 -14.19
CA GLY A 406 3.09 -14.64 -12.74
C GLY A 406 4.51 -15.03 -12.28
N GLN A 407 5.53 -14.79 -13.11
CA GLN A 407 6.95 -15.00 -12.80
C GLN A 407 7.77 -13.78 -13.20
N LEU A 408 8.86 -13.48 -12.49
CA LEU A 408 9.78 -12.40 -12.85
C LEU A 408 10.51 -12.72 -14.17
N VAL A 409 10.81 -11.68 -14.96
CA VAL A 409 11.57 -11.79 -16.24
C VAL A 409 12.86 -11.00 -16.29
#